data_AF-A0A8J4IIK5-F1
#
_entry.id   AF-A0A8J4IIK5-F1
#
_cell.length_a   1.000
_cell.length_b   1.000
_cell.length_c   1.000
_cell.angle_alpha   90.00
_cell.angle_beta   90.00
_cell.angle_gamma   90.00
#
_symmetry.space_group_name_H-M   'P 1'
#
loop_
_entity.id
_entity.type
_entity.pdbx_description
1 polymer ?
#
loop_
_entity_poly.entity_id
_entity_poly.type
_entity_poly.pdbx_seq_one_letter_code
_entity_poly.pdbx_strand_id
1 'polypeptide(L)'
;LFQGVRQAQWLTKTKLVEGLPPPVLSIIDNPAHQLEDHEEGVKHAISHARLWDTTEVAPRREHYCPVLFEDLIHLCRLMSVKYPSLTKRMLARNYKISATWERESILLQVRGLNGILMNSMAPIPPVASKEEILATEEHVLETFYPISPTIDLQEVNVYKELNDTGKS
;
A
#
# COMPACT_ATOMS: atom_id res chain seq x y z
N LEU A 1 -13.48 -10.09 3.83
CA LEU A 1 -13.14 -9.72 5.22
C LEU A 1 -14.38 -9.08 5.80
N PHE A 2 -15.02 -9.79 6.71
CA PHE A 2 -16.32 -9.42 7.26
C PHE A 2 -16.21 -8.25 8.26
N GLN A 3 -15.19 -8.26 9.13
CA GLN A 3 -14.96 -7.20 10.13
C GLN A 3 -13.95 -6.13 9.65
N GLY A 4 -13.60 -6.13 8.36
CA GLY A 4 -12.74 -5.12 7.75
C GLY A 4 -11.39 -4.95 8.47
N VAL A 5 -11.06 -3.72 8.86
CA VAL A 5 -9.77 -3.34 9.48
C VAL A 5 -9.53 -4.08 10.80
N ARG A 6 -10.57 -4.24 11.64
CA ARG A 6 -10.45 -4.94 12.93
C ARG A 6 -10.01 -6.40 12.74
N GLN A 7 -10.57 -7.07 11.72
CA GLN A 7 -10.15 -8.42 11.34
C GLN A 7 -8.69 -8.46 10.90
N ALA A 8 -8.28 -7.51 10.05
CA ALA A 8 -6.92 -7.43 9.52
C ALA A 8 -5.90 -7.20 10.65
N GLN A 9 -6.17 -6.28 11.59
CA GLN A 9 -5.31 -6.03 12.76
C GLN A 9 -5.09 -7.28 13.61
N TRP A 10 -6.14 -8.08 13.81
CA TRP A 10 -6.02 -9.33 14.54
C TRP A 10 -5.16 -10.36 13.79
N LEU A 11 -5.39 -10.51 12.47
CA LEU A 11 -4.65 -11.44 11.61
C LEU A 11 -3.16 -11.10 11.53
N THR A 12 -2.81 -9.81 11.51
CA THR A 12 -1.41 -9.34 11.40
C THR A 12 -0.76 -8.98 12.73
N LYS A 13 -1.51 -9.03 13.85
CA LYS A 13 -1.08 -8.59 15.18
C LYS A 13 -0.53 -7.16 15.18
N THR A 14 -1.30 -6.22 14.64
CA THR A 14 -0.88 -4.81 14.47
C THR A 14 -1.79 -3.82 15.20
N LYS A 15 -1.19 -2.75 15.72
CA LYS A 15 -1.90 -1.59 16.28
C LYS A 15 -2.18 -0.57 15.18
N LEU A 16 -3.42 -0.12 15.08
CA LEU A 16 -3.79 1.01 14.22
C LEU A 16 -3.44 2.31 14.94
N VAL A 17 -2.82 3.23 14.21
CA VAL A 17 -2.60 4.61 14.63
C VAL A 17 -3.30 5.49 13.61
N GLU A 18 -4.14 6.40 14.09
CA GLU A 18 -4.88 7.31 13.21
C GLU A 18 -3.95 8.38 12.62
N GLY A 19 -4.18 8.73 11.36
CA GLY A 19 -3.40 9.74 10.65
C GLY A 19 -2.09 9.20 10.05
N LEU A 20 -1.28 10.14 9.54
CA LEU A 20 0.03 9.85 8.98
C LEU A 20 1.15 10.13 10.00
N PRO A 21 2.29 9.44 9.92
CA PRO A 21 3.41 9.70 10.81
C PRO A 21 3.97 11.13 10.67
N PRO A 22 4.48 11.74 11.76
CA PRO A 22 5.06 13.09 11.71
C PRO A 22 6.17 13.30 10.66
N PRO A 23 7.08 12.33 10.41
CA PRO A 23 8.08 12.47 9.33
C PRO A 23 7.49 12.55 7.92
N VAL A 24 6.27 12.04 7.71
CA VAL A 24 5.56 12.15 6.43
C VAL A 24 4.84 13.49 6.33
N LEU A 25 4.18 13.91 7.42
CA LEU A 25 3.50 15.22 7.49
C LEU A 25 4.48 16.38 7.29
N SER A 26 5.68 16.30 7.89
CA SER A 26 6.71 17.34 7.70
C SER A 26 7.18 17.47 6.25
N ILE A 27 7.06 16.40 5.45
CA ILE A 27 7.34 16.46 4.01
C ILE A 27 6.18 17.16 3.27
N ILE A 28 4.94 16.86 3.63
CA ILE A 28 3.73 17.41 2.99
C ILE A 28 3.60 18.91 3.28
N ASP A 29 3.81 19.32 4.53
CA ASP A 29 3.60 20.69 4.99
C ASP A 29 4.71 21.65 4.57
N ASN A 30 5.84 21.12 4.09
CA ASN A 30 6.95 21.93 3.65
C ASN A 30 6.70 22.43 2.21
N PRO A 31 6.54 23.76 1.99
CA PRO A 31 6.30 24.30 0.65
C PRO A 31 7.46 24.03 -0.32
N ALA A 32 8.66 23.78 0.20
CA ALA A 32 9.80 23.38 -0.63
C ALA A 32 9.60 21.98 -1.27
N HIS A 33 8.67 21.15 -0.81
CA HIS A 33 8.41 19.83 -1.41
C HIS A 33 7.21 19.83 -2.36
N GLN A 34 6.54 20.97 -2.55
CA GLN A 34 5.42 21.09 -3.47
C GLN A 34 5.90 21.09 -4.91
N LEU A 35 5.14 20.41 -5.78
CA LEU A 35 5.30 20.53 -7.23
C LEU A 35 4.79 21.90 -7.69
N GLU A 36 5.52 22.53 -8.60
CA GLU A 36 5.02 23.71 -9.32
C GLU A 36 3.78 23.31 -10.13
N ASP A 37 2.74 24.14 -10.07
CA ASP A 37 1.48 23.97 -10.80
C ASP A 37 0.81 22.59 -10.65
N HIS A 38 0.98 21.97 -9.46
CA HIS A 38 0.51 20.62 -9.19
C HIS A 38 -1.02 20.48 -9.29
N GLU A 39 -1.78 21.53 -8.97
CA GLU A 39 -3.23 21.50 -9.10
C GLU A 39 -3.67 21.31 -10.56
N GLU A 40 -3.06 22.04 -11.50
CA GLU A 40 -3.40 21.92 -12.91
C GLU A 40 -2.93 20.59 -13.48
N GLY A 41 -1.72 20.14 -13.10
CA GLY A 41 -1.23 18.80 -13.45
C GLY A 41 -2.18 17.68 -12.99
N VAL A 42 -2.71 17.77 -11.76
CA VAL A 42 -3.68 16.80 -11.23
C VAL A 42 -5.01 16.87 -11.97
N LYS A 43 -5.54 18.07 -12.25
CA LYS A 43 -6.78 18.22 -13.04
C LYS A 43 -6.63 17.63 -14.45
N HIS A 44 -5.48 17.87 -15.08
CA HIS A 44 -5.16 17.29 -16.38
C HIS A 44 -5.10 15.77 -16.32
N ALA A 45 -4.42 15.18 -15.33
CA ALA A 45 -4.38 13.71 -15.14
C ALA A 45 -5.79 13.10 -14.94
N ILE A 46 -6.63 13.76 -14.15
CA ILE A 46 -8.02 13.32 -13.93
C ILE A 46 -8.83 13.40 -15.24
N SER A 47 -8.70 14.51 -15.98
CA SER A 47 -9.42 14.73 -17.23
C SER A 47 -8.96 13.75 -18.32
N HIS A 48 -7.65 13.53 -18.42
CA HIS A 48 -7.06 12.56 -19.31
C HIS A 48 -7.64 11.16 -19.06
N ALA A 49 -7.48 10.64 -17.85
CA ALA A 49 -7.93 9.29 -17.51
C ALA A 49 -9.45 9.08 -17.66
N ARG A 50 -10.26 10.11 -17.36
CA ARG A 50 -11.73 9.97 -17.33
C ARG A 50 -12.46 10.42 -18.58
N LEU A 51 -11.83 11.16 -19.48
CA LEU A 51 -12.52 11.78 -20.62
C LEU A 51 -11.77 11.66 -21.94
N TRP A 52 -10.43 11.70 -21.94
CA TRP A 52 -9.65 11.83 -23.19
C TRP A 52 -8.85 10.58 -23.57
N ASP A 53 -8.58 9.68 -22.63
CA ASP A 53 -7.81 8.45 -22.89
C ASP A 53 -8.54 7.47 -23.83
N THR A 54 -9.87 7.55 -23.88
CA THR A 54 -10.69 6.68 -24.73
C THR A 54 -11.77 7.46 -25.48
N THR A 55 -12.30 6.83 -26.52
CA THR A 55 -13.46 7.33 -27.27
C THR A 55 -14.79 7.04 -26.56
N GLU A 56 -14.78 6.24 -25.50
CA GLU A 56 -15.96 6.01 -24.65
C GLU A 56 -16.33 7.30 -23.92
N VAL A 57 -17.62 7.64 -23.93
CA VAL A 57 -18.14 8.85 -23.27
C VAL A 57 -17.92 8.83 -21.74
N ALA A 58 -17.91 7.63 -21.15
CA ALA A 58 -17.69 7.44 -19.72
C ALA A 58 -16.91 6.12 -19.50
N PRO A 59 -15.56 6.17 -19.45
CA PRO A 59 -14.75 4.98 -19.22
C PRO A 59 -15.11 4.32 -17.89
N ARG A 60 -15.11 2.99 -17.90
CA ARG A 60 -15.33 2.21 -16.66
C ARG A 60 -14.14 2.33 -15.72
N ARG A 61 -14.39 2.05 -14.43
CA ARG A 61 -13.36 2.14 -13.38
C ARG A 61 -12.16 1.27 -13.66
N GLU A 62 -12.38 0.08 -14.21
CA GLU A 62 -11.32 -0.86 -14.54
C GLU A 62 -10.37 -0.31 -15.62
N HIS A 63 -10.85 0.62 -16.44
CA HIS A 63 -10.08 1.29 -17.49
C HIS A 63 -9.38 2.55 -16.97
N TYR A 64 -10.12 3.52 -16.41
CA TYR A 64 -9.50 4.80 -16.02
C TYR A 64 -8.61 4.70 -14.76
N CYS A 65 -8.88 3.75 -13.85
CA CYS A 65 -8.15 3.67 -12.58
C CYS A 65 -6.64 3.39 -12.75
N PRO A 66 -6.20 2.42 -13.57
CA PRO A 66 -4.77 2.23 -13.83
C PRO A 66 -4.13 3.41 -14.59
N VAL A 67 -4.87 4.05 -15.50
CA VAL A 67 -4.39 5.23 -16.25
C VAL A 67 -4.13 6.39 -15.29
N LEU A 68 -5.12 6.74 -14.47
CA LEU A 68 -4.99 7.80 -13.47
C LEU A 68 -3.85 7.53 -12.48
N PHE A 69 -3.68 6.28 -12.05
CA PHE A 69 -2.57 5.92 -11.18
C PHE A 69 -1.21 6.19 -11.83
N GLU A 70 -1.02 5.76 -13.09
CA GLU A 70 0.23 6.01 -13.82
C GLU A 70 0.49 7.50 -14.06
N ASP A 71 -0.55 8.26 -14.41
CA ASP A 71 -0.44 9.71 -14.62
C ASP A 71 -0.01 10.42 -13.32
N LEU A 72 -0.61 10.08 -12.18
CA LEU A 72 -0.23 10.63 -10.88
C LEU A 72 1.19 10.23 -10.48
N ILE A 73 1.58 8.97 -10.71
CA ILE A 73 2.96 8.52 -10.47
C ILE A 73 3.95 9.27 -11.38
N HIS A 74 3.57 9.53 -12.64
CA HIS A 74 4.39 10.31 -13.56
C HIS A 74 4.57 11.75 -13.07
N LEU A 75 3.51 12.41 -12.60
CA LEU A 75 3.61 13.74 -11.98
C LEU A 75 4.58 13.72 -10.80
N CYS A 76 4.46 12.75 -9.89
CA CYS A 76 5.38 12.64 -8.76
C CYS A 76 6.85 12.42 -9.19
N ARG A 77 7.10 11.81 -10.36
CA ARG A 77 8.46 11.61 -10.89
C ARG A 77 9.10 12.90 -11.37
N LEU A 78 8.35 13.95 -11.69
CA LEU A 78 8.90 15.25 -12.09
C LEU A 78 9.78 15.87 -10.98
N MET A 79 9.52 15.50 -9.73
CA MET A 79 10.34 15.89 -8.58
C MET A 79 11.76 15.31 -8.61
N SER A 80 12.09 14.41 -9.55
CA SER A 80 13.44 13.82 -9.68
C SER A 80 14.51 14.86 -9.98
N VAL A 81 14.13 16.00 -10.58
CA VAL A 81 15.04 17.14 -10.78
C VAL A 81 15.50 17.70 -9.43
N LYS A 82 14.58 17.83 -8.47
CA LYS A 82 14.87 18.34 -7.13
C LYS A 82 15.43 17.25 -6.20
N TYR A 83 15.00 16.02 -6.39
CA TYR A 83 15.39 14.84 -5.60
C TYR A 83 15.92 13.73 -6.51
N PRO A 84 17.20 13.79 -6.93
CA PRO A 84 17.78 12.78 -7.83
C PRO A 84 17.70 11.35 -7.30
N SER A 85 17.60 11.16 -5.97
CA SER A 85 17.40 9.84 -5.35
C SER A 85 16.09 9.15 -5.78
N LEU A 86 15.10 9.89 -6.29
CA LEU A 86 13.86 9.33 -6.84
C LEU A 86 14.13 8.43 -8.05
N THR A 87 15.20 8.67 -8.81
CA THR A 87 15.61 7.85 -9.96
C THR A 87 16.08 6.46 -9.58
N LYS A 88 16.42 6.22 -8.30
CA LYS A 88 16.84 4.91 -7.75
C LYS A 88 15.65 4.05 -7.33
N ARG A 89 14.50 4.24 -7.98
CA ARG A 89 13.25 3.51 -7.74
C ARG A 89 12.74 2.95 -9.05
N MET A 90 11.99 1.85 -8.97
CA MET A 90 11.41 1.17 -10.12
C MET A 90 9.98 0.79 -9.83
N LEU A 91 9.10 1.05 -10.80
CA LEU A 91 7.72 0.59 -10.78
C LEU A 91 7.65 -0.77 -11.48
N ALA A 92 7.52 -1.83 -10.71
CA ALA A 92 7.45 -3.20 -11.21
C ALA A 92 5.99 -3.65 -11.37
N ARG A 93 5.70 -4.41 -12.42
CA ARG A 93 4.35 -4.91 -12.73
C ARG A 93 4.32 -6.44 -12.71
N ASN A 94 3.15 -7.00 -12.46
CA ASN A 94 2.91 -8.45 -12.44
C ASN A 94 3.79 -9.19 -11.42
N TYR A 95 4.20 -8.51 -10.36
CA TYR A 95 4.91 -9.13 -9.25
C TYR A 95 3.94 -9.97 -8.42
N LYS A 96 4.39 -11.16 -8.02
CA LYS A 96 3.68 -12.04 -7.11
C LYS A 96 4.47 -12.13 -5.83
N ILE A 97 3.84 -11.74 -4.72
CA ILE A 97 4.44 -11.84 -3.40
C ILE A 97 3.67 -12.88 -2.61
N SER A 98 4.35 -13.57 -1.70
CA SER A 98 3.68 -14.47 -0.78
C SER A 98 4.38 -14.45 0.57
N ALA A 99 3.57 -14.55 1.61
CA ALA A 99 4.04 -14.67 2.97
C ALA A 99 3.14 -15.66 3.71
N THR A 100 3.77 -16.50 4.54
CA THR A 100 3.10 -17.47 5.40
C THR A 100 3.50 -17.19 6.85
N TRP A 101 2.53 -17.18 7.76
CA TRP A 101 2.78 -17.01 9.20
C TRP A 101 1.71 -17.74 10.03
N GLU A 102 1.98 -17.93 11.32
CA GLU A 102 1.05 -18.58 12.25
C GLU A 102 0.47 -17.56 13.24
N ARG A 103 -0.83 -17.69 13.54
CA ARG A 103 -1.52 -16.92 14.58
C ARG A 103 -2.47 -17.84 15.35
N GLU A 104 -2.23 -18.04 16.65
CA GLU A 104 -3.06 -18.90 17.52
C GLU A 104 -3.30 -20.30 16.94
N SER A 105 -2.23 -20.95 16.47
CA SER A 105 -2.28 -22.28 15.83
C SER A 105 -3.02 -22.34 14.49
N ILE A 106 -3.30 -21.19 13.88
CA ILE A 106 -3.84 -21.09 12.53
C ILE A 106 -2.72 -20.66 11.58
N LEU A 107 -2.47 -21.47 10.56
CA LEU A 107 -1.55 -21.13 9.48
C LEU A 107 -2.26 -20.19 8.49
N LEU A 108 -1.70 -19.00 8.32
CA LEU A 108 -2.19 -17.96 7.43
C LEU A 108 -1.23 -17.78 6.27
N GLN A 109 -1.77 -17.62 5.06
CA GLN A 109 -0.97 -17.35 3.87
C GLN A 109 -1.62 -16.26 3.03
N VAL A 110 -0.83 -15.24 2.68
CA VAL A 110 -1.21 -14.21 1.71
C VAL A 110 -0.48 -14.49 0.41
N ARG A 111 -1.21 -14.39 -0.70
CA ARG A 111 -0.68 -14.45 -2.07
C ARG A 111 -1.09 -13.19 -2.80
N GLY A 112 -0.18 -12.23 -2.90
CA GLY A 112 -0.39 -11.01 -3.67
C GLY A 112 -0.47 -11.34 -5.16
N LEU A 113 -1.58 -10.94 -5.80
CA LEU A 113 -1.79 -11.13 -7.23
C LEU A 113 -1.50 -9.83 -7.98
N ASN A 114 -0.79 -9.96 -9.13
CA ASN A 114 -0.73 -9.02 -10.26
C ASN A 114 -0.95 -7.55 -9.91
N GLY A 115 -0.08 -7.00 -9.05
CA GLY A 115 -0.07 -5.60 -8.66
C GLY A 115 1.05 -4.80 -9.33
N ILE A 116 1.00 -3.49 -9.10
CA ILE A 116 2.10 -2.58 -9.36
C ILE A 116 2.86 -2.35 -8.05
N LEU A 117 4.17 -2.59 -8.03
CA LEU A 117 5.03 -2.48 -6.86
C LEU A 117 6.11 -1.43 -7.08
N MET A 118 6.12 -0.37 -6.27
CA MET A 118 7.23 0.59 -6.24
C MET A 118 8.37 0.02 -5.39
N ASN A 119 9.50 -0.28 -6.03
CA ASN A 119 10.72 -0.74 -5.40
C ASN A 119 11.75 0.38 -5.30
N SER A 120 12.62 0.34 -4.30
CA SER A 120 13.78 1.24 -4.18
C SER A 120 15.05 0.45 -3.86
N MET A 121 16.20 1.02 -4.23
CA MET A 121 17.52 0.49 -3.87
C MET A 121 17.87 0.69 -2.39
N ALA A 122 17.17 1.58 -1.68
CA ALA A 122 17.37 1.83 -0.26
C ALA A 122 16.09 1.54 0.52
N PRO A 123 16.18 0.91 1.71
CA PRO A 123 15.01 0.68 2.56
C PRO A 123 14.47 2.01 3.13
N ILE A 124 13.17 2.03 3.42
CA ILE A 124 12.55 3.14 4.14
C ILE A 124 13.04 3.11 5.61
N PRO A 125 13.45 4.25 6.20
CA PRO A 125 13.88 4.29 7.59
C PRO A 125 12.73 3.95 8.55
N PRO A 126 13.03 3.43 9.76
CA PRO A 126 12.01 3.19 10.77
C PRO A 126 11.24 4.47 11.11
N VAL A 127 9.92 4.33 11.23
CA VAL A 127 9.02 5.44 11.55
C VAL A 127 8.84 5.59 13.06
N ALA A 128 8.63 4.47 13.75
CA ALA A 128 8.41 4.45 15.19
C ALA A 128 9.73 4.34 15.96
N SER A 129 9.81 4.99 17.11
CA SER A 129 10.93 4.84 18.05
C SER A 129 10.88 3.49 18.78
N LYS A 130 11.96 3.13 19.47
CA LYS A 130 11.99 1.89 20.26
C LYS A 130 10.98 1.94 21.42
N GLU A 131 10.84 3.11 22.03
CA GLU A 131 9.93 3.35 23.16
C GLU A 131 8.48 3.21 22.71
N GLU A 132 8.13 3.74 21.54
CA GLU A 132 6.79 3.58 20.96
C GLU A 132 6.47 2.11 20.65
N ILE A 133 7.45 1.34 20.17
CA ILE A 133 7.30 -0.10 19.93
C ILE A 133 7.08 -0.84 21.26
N LEU A 134 7.89 -0.55 22.29
CA LEU A 134 7.74 -1.18 23.61
C LEU A 134 6.38 -0.86 24.24
N ALA A 135 5.88 0.37 24.08
CA ALA A 135 4.56 0.76 24.54
C ALA A 135 3.41 -0.02 23.85
N THR A 136 3.67 -0.75 22.76
CA THR A 136 2.65 -1.64 22.15
C THR A 136 2.44 -2.95 22.88
N GLU A 137 3.31 -3.32 23.84
CA GLU A 137 3.15 -4.54 24.65
C GLU A 137 1.84 -4.52 25.47
N GLU A 138 1.48 -3.34 25.99
CA GLU A 138 0.25 -3.15 26.76
C GLU A 138 -1.02 -3.09 25.88
N HIS A 139 -0.86 -3.02 24.55
CA HIS A 139 -1.99 -2.92 23.64
C HIS A 139 -2.67 -4.28 23.42
N VAL A 140 -3.95 -4.36 23.79
CA VAL A 140 -4.78 -5.53 23.56
C VAL A 140 -5.56 -5.36 22.26
N LEU A 141 -5.44 -6.34 21.37
CA LEU A 141 -6.22 -6.38 20.13
C LEU A 141 -7.69 -6.66 20.45
N GLU A 142 -8.57 -5.91 19.81
CA GLU A 142 -10.00 -6.08 19.98
C GLU A 142 -10.47 -7.44 19.50
N THR A 143 -11.38 -8.05 20.26
CA THR A 143 -12.06 -9.27 19.86
C THR A 143 -13.38 -8.93 19.19
N PHE A 144 -13.86 -9.86 18.37
CA PHE A 144 -15.14 -9.72 17.65
C PHE A 144 -15.95 -11.02 17.76
N TYR A 145 -15.90 -11.65 18.94
CA TYR A 145 -16.72 -12.82 19.27
C TYR A 145 -18.22 -12.51 19.04
N PRO A 146 -19.02 -13.43 18.46
CA PRO A 146 -18.71 -14.84 18.14
C PRO A 146 -18.11 -15.07 16.74
N ILE A 147 -17.70 -14.03 16.02
CA ILE A 147 -17.23 -14.15 14.65
C ILE A 147 -15.81 -14.74 14.62
N SER A 148 -15.59 -15.74 13.77
CA SER A 148 -14.25 -16.31 13.56
C SER A 148 -13.32 -15.29 12.89
N PRO A 149 -12.06 -15.13 13.36
CA PRO A 149 -11.07 -14.28 12.71
C PRO A 149 -10.72 -14.65 11.28
N THR A 150 -10.97 -15.91 10.90
CA THR A 150 -10.71 -16.43 9.56
C THR A 150 -11.92 -16.39 8.62
N ILE A 151 -13.05 -15.80 9.06
CA ILE A 151 -14.23 -15.67 8.21
C ILE A 151 -13.90 -14.93 6.90
N ASP A 152 -14.51 -15.38 5.80
CA ASP A 152 -14.22 -14.96 4.41
C ASP A 152 -12.82 -15.28 3.87
N LEU A 153 -11.96 -16.00 4.62
CA LEU A 153 -10.71 -16.52 4.06
C LEU A 153 -10.95 -17.83 3.33
N GLN A 154 -10.17 -18.08 2.28
CA GLN A 154 -10.20 -19.35 1.57
C GLN A 154 -9.49 -20.41 2.41
N GLU A 155 -10.24 -21.43 2.85
CA GLU A 155 -9.66 -22.59 3.51
C GLU A 155 -9.06 -23.55 2.47
N VAL A 156 -7.76 -23.84 2.61
CA VAL A 156 -7.02 -24.70 1.69
C VAL A 156 -6.06 -25.60 2.48
N ASN A 157 -5.82 -26.80 1.97
CA ASN A 157 -4.75 -27.64 2.48
C ASN A 157 -3.40 -27.11 1.98
N VAL A 158 -2.57 -26.62 2.91
CA VAL A 158 -1.23 -26.10 2.60
C VAL A 158 -0.22 -27.24 2.65
N TYR A 159 0.17 -27.76 1.49
CA TYR A 159 1.21 -28.79 1.36
C TYR A 159 2.63 -28.23 1.33
N LYS A 160 2.75 -26.95 0.96
CA LYS A 160 4.03 -26.22 0.89
C LYS A 160 3.81 -24.77 1.31
N GLU A 161 4.50 -24.37 2.35
CA GLU A 161 4.59 -22.95 2.73
C GLU A 161 5.32 -22.17 1.63
N LEU A 162 4.83 -20.97 1.34
CA LEU A 162 5.35 -20.12 0.29
C LEU A 162 5.71 -18.77 0.88
N ASN A 163 6.99 -18.41 0.77
CA ASN A 163 7.53 -17.11 1.11
C ASN A 163 8.33 -16.63 -0.10
N ASP A 164 7.86 -15.55 -0.72
CA ASP A 164 8.44 -15.03 -1.97
C ASP A 164 8.29 -13.51 -1.99
N THR A 165 9.37 -12.83 -2.32
CA THR A 165 9.43 -11.36 -2.45
C THR A 165 9.10 -10.88 -3.86
N GLY A 166 8.86 -11.81 -4.80
CA GLY A 166 8.45 -11.55 -6.17
C GLY A 166 9.58 -11.21 -7.13
N LYS A 167 10.84 -11.23 -6.66
CA LYS A 167 12.04 -11.06 -7.49
C LYS A 167 12.58 -12.45 -7.86
N SER A 168 12.26 -12.91 -9.06
CA SER A 168 12.94 -14.07 -9.70
C SER A 168 14.25 -13.64 -10.32
#